data_AF-F7S8E1-F1
#
_entry.id   AF-F7S8E1-F1
#
_cell.length_a   1.000
_cell.length_b   1.000
_cell.length_c   1.000
_cell.angle_alpha   90.00
_cell.angle_beta   90.00
_cell.angle_gamma   90.00
#
_symmetry.space_group_name_H-M   'P 1'
#
loop_
_entity.id
_entity.type
_entity.pdbx_description
1 polymer ?
#
loop_
_entity_poly.entity_id
_entity_poly.type
_entity_poly.pdbx_seq_one_letter_code
_entity_poly.pdbx_strand_id
1 'polypeptide(L)'
;MADPSGSHLRAVILAGGAGRRLGGVDKALLILHGRTMLDHAIATVSGQVGAVALSAAGDAARFARFGIPVLEDGRHRGKGPLAGV
;
A
#
# COMPACT_ATOMS: atom_id res chain seq x y z
N MET A 1 -25.75 21.74 3.84
CA MET A 1 -25.55 21.32 2.43
C MET A 1 -24.16 20.70 2.36
N ALA A 2 -24.06 19.37 2.32
CA ALA A 2 -22.78 18.64 2.31
C ALA A 2 -22.08 18.77 0.95
N ASP A 3 -20.74 18.74 0.95
CA ASP A 3 -19.86 19.03 -0.19
C ASP A 3 -20.04 18.04 -1.37
N PRO A 4 -20.19 18.50 -2.64
CA PRO A 4 -20.32 17.66 -3.84
C PRO A 4 -19.03 16.99 -4.37
N SER A 5 -17.91 16.98 -3.63
CA SER A 5 -16.57 16.92 -4.25
C SER A 5 -15.62 15.88 -3.61
N GLY A 6 -15.72 14.60 -4.00
CA GLY A 6 -14.71 13.57 -3.69
C GLY A 6 -14.67 13.09 -2.23
N SER A 7 -14.47 11.78 -2.04
CA SER A 7 -14.41 11.17 -0.70
C SER A 7 -13.31 11.79 0.17
N HIS A 8 -13.66 12.37 1.33
CA HIS A 8 -12.69 12.88 2.32
C HIS A 8 -11.83 11.79 2.97
N LEU A 9 -12.19 10.52 2.76
CA LEU A 9 -11.46 9.37 3.26
C LEU A 9 -10.18 9.15 2.44
N ARG A 10 -9.09 8.81 3.12
CA ARG A 10 -7.81 8.42 2.51
C ARG A 10 -7.50 6.99 2.90
N ALA A 11 -7.00 6.20 1.96
CA ALA A 11 -6.57 4.83 2.22
C ALA A 11 -5.05 4.73 2.29
N VAL A 12 -4.56 3.90 3.20
CA VAL A 12 -3.16 3.45 3.23
C VAL A 12 -3.15 1.94 3.09
N ILE A 13 -2.45 1.43 2.08
CA ILE A 13 -2.21 0.00 1.89
C ILE A 13 -0.94 -0.36 2.66
N LEU A 14 -1.05 -1.28 3.61
CA LEU A 14 0.08 -1.72 4.41
C LEU A 14 0.79 -2.90 3.71
N ALA A 15 1.86 -2.59 2.98
CA ALA A 15 2.72 -3.54 2.27
C ALA A 15 4.04 -3.83 3.01
N GLY A 16 4.11 -3.49 4.30
CA GLY A 16 5.26 -3.76 5.16
C GLY A 16 5.36 -5.21 5.65
N GLY A 17 6.45 -5.49 6.35
CA GLY A 17 6.73 -6.78 6.98
C GLY A 17 7.74 -7.63 6.21
N ALA A 18 8.49 -8.45 6.95
CA ALA A 18 9.68 -9.14 6.43
C ALA A 18 9.40 -10.35 5.51
N GLY A 19 8.16 -10.60 5.09
CA GLY A 19 7.84 -11.70 4.17
C GLY A 19 8.22 -13.11 4.65
N ARG A 20 8.58 -13.30 5.94
CA ARG A 20 9.25 -14.52 6.45
C ARG A 20 8.50 -15.81 6.18
N ARG A 21 7.15 -15.77 6.23
CA ARG A 21 6.30 -16.94 5.97
C ARG A 21 6.14 -17.28 4.48
N LEU A 22 6.56 -16.38 3.59
CA LEU A 22 6.54 -16.56 2.13
C LEU A 22 7.97 -16.59 1.57
N GLY A 23 8.96 -17.07 2.34
CA GLY A 23 10.33 -17.22 1.86
C GLY A 23 11.06 -15.90 1.59
N GLY A 24 10.63 -14.79 2.19
CA GLY A 24 11.27 -13.48 2.04
C GLY A 24 10.87 -12.71 0.78
N VAL A 25 9.88 -13.21 0.02
CA VAL A 25 9.36 -12.50 -1.16
C VAL A 25 8.55 -11.26 -0.77
N ASP A 26 8.59 -10.25 -1.64
CA ASP A 26 7.76 -9.07 -1.51
C ASP A 26 6.30 -9.40 -1.89
N LYS A 27 5.45 -9.54 -0.86
CA LYS A 27 4.06 -9.95 -1.03
C LYS A 27 3.25 -8.99 -1.89
N ALA A 28 3.55 -7.69 -1.82
CA ALA A 28 2.83 -6.69 -2.59
C ALA A 28 3.03 -6.91 -4.10
N LEU A 29 4.18 -7.46 -4.49
CA LEU A 29 4.56 -7.71 -5.88
C LEU A 29 4.26 -9.15 -6.33
N LEU A 30 3.76 -10.03 -5.46
CA LEU A 30 3.37 -11.39 -5.84
C LEU A 30 2.23 -11.37 -6.85
N ILE A 31 2.36 -12.20 -7.88
CA ILE A 31 1.33 -12.35 -8.92
C ILE A 31 0.23 -13.28 -8.43
N LEU A 32 -1.00 -12.80 -8.49
CA LEU A 32 -2.24 -13.53 -8.25
C LEU A 32 -3.17 -13.27 -9.43
N HIS A 33 -3.54 -14.31 -10.19
CA HIS A 33 -4.41 -14.18 -11.37
C HIS A 33 -3.90 -13.13 -12.39
N GLY A 34 -2.59 -13.14 -12.69
CA GLY A 34 -2.00 -12.25 -13.71
C GLY A 34 -1.79 -10.80 -13.30
N ARG A 35 -2.16 -10.39 -12.07
CA ARG A 35 -1.91 -9.06 -11.51
C ARG A 35 -1.21 -9.17 -10.16
N THR A 36 -0.53 -8.12 -9.72
CA THR A 36 0.11 -8.14 -8.40
C THR A 36 -0.92 -8.08 -7.28
N MET A 37 -0.60 -8.58 -6.09
CA MET A 37 -1.47 -8.40 -4.91
C MET A 37 -1.76 -6.91 -4.64
N LEU A 38 -0.79 -6.04 -4.89
CA LEU A 38 -0.97 -4.60 -4.78
C LEU A 38 -1.95 -4.05 -5.83
N ASP A 39 -1.94 -4.52 -7.07
CA ASP A 39 -2.94 -4.13 -8.08
C ASP A 39 -4.37 -4.44 -7.60
N HIS A 40 -4.56 -5.64 -7.02
CA HIS A 40 -5.86 -6.02 -6.49
C HIS A 40 -6.28 -5.13 -5.30
N ALA A 41 -5.34 -4.81 -4.41
CA ALA A 41 -5.62 -3.94 -3.26
C ALA A 41 -5.98 -2.51 -3.70
N ILE A 42 -5.21 -1.93 -4.63
CA ILE A 42 -5.50 -0.61 -5.21
C ILE A 42 -6.88 -0.62 -5.86
N ALA A 43 -7.15 -1.57 -6.76
CA ALA A 43 -8.43 -1.67 -7.46
C ALA A 43 -9.63 -1.81 -6.50
N THR A 44 -9.43 -2.45 -5.35
CA THR A 44 -10.49 -2.61 -4.34
C THR A 44 -10.86 -1.29 -3.69
N VAL A 45 -9.88 -0.43 -3.38
CA VAL A 45 -10.12 0.83 -2.64
C VAL A 45 -10.31 2.04 -3.56
N SER A 46 -9.78 1.99 -4.79
CA SER A 46 -9.92 3.05 -5.79
C SER A 46 -11.40 3.35 -6.07
N GLY A 47 -11.73 4.63 -6.16
CA GLY A 47 -13.11 5.10 -6.38
C GLY A 47 -13.95 5.25 -5.09
N GLN A 48 -13.52 4.65 -3.97
CA GLN A 48 -14.18 4.81 -2.66
C GLN A 48 -13.51 5.89 -1.79
N VAL A 49 -12.26 6.25 -2.10
CA VAL A 49 -11.43 7.19 -1.36
C VAL A 49 -10.89 8.29 -2.26
N GLY A 50 -10.63 9.47 -1.69
CA GLY A 50 -10.07 10.60 -2.44
C GLY A 50 -8.59 10.43 -2.79
N ALA A 51 -7.85 9.63 -2.00
CA ALA A 51 -6.46 9.31 -2.27
C ALA A 51 -6.05 7.96 -1.66
N VAL A 52 -5.04 7.33 -2.27
CA VAL A 52 -4.42 6.08 -1.83
C VAL A 52 -2.92 6.29 -1.68
N ALA A 53 -2.34 5.78 -0.60
CA ALA A 53 -0.89 5.70 -0.39
C ALA A 53 -0.48 4.26 -0.02
N LEU A 54 0.80 3.96 -0.19
CA LEU A 54 1.39 2.66 0.14
C LEU A 54 2.39 2.82 1.30
N SER A 55 2.17 2.14 2.43
CA SER A 55 3.23 2.00 3.44
C SER A 55 4.06 0.79 3.11
N ALA A 56 5.35 0.99 2.80
CA ALA A 56 6.24 -0.11 2.47
C ALA A 56 7.66 0.14 2.98
N ALA A 57 8.33 -0.96 3.30
CA ALA A 57 9.69 -0.94 3.81
C ALA A 57 10.69 -1.23 2.68
N GLY A 58 11.72 -0.38 2.51
CA GLY A 58 12.80 -0.60 1.54
C GLY A 58 12.74 0.40 0.40
N ASP A 59 13.29 0.05 -0.75
CA ASP A 59 13.32 0.94 -1.92
C ASP A 59 11.91 1.18 -2.49
N ALA A 60 11.49 2.44 -2.49
CA ALA A 60 10.20 2.87 -3.03
C ALA A 60 10.12 2.77 -4.57
N ALA A 61 11.26 2.82 -5.28
CA ALA A 61 11.29 2.82 -6.74
C ALA A 61 10.67 1.55 -7.34
N ARG A 62 10.69 0.42 -6.61
CA ARG A 62 10.04 -0.84 -7.04
C ARG A 62 8.52 -0.71 -7.21
N PHE A 63 7.91 0.31 -6.60
CA PHE A 63 6.48 0.60 -6.71
C PHE A 63 6.15 1.78 -7.64
N ALA A 64 7.15 2.37 -8.31
CA ALA A 64 6.95 3.55 -9.16
C ALA A 64 5.85 3.35 -10.22
N ARG A 65 5.72 2.12 -10.75
CA ARG A 65 4.69 1.78 -11.77
C ARG A 65 3.24 1.92 -11.30
N PHE A 66 2.99 1.94 -9.99
CA PHE A 66 1.63 2.05 -9.45
C PHE A 66 1.15 3.51 -9.35
N GLY A 67 2.04 4.49 -9.53
CA GLY A 67 1.67 5.91 -9.57
C GLY A 67 1.08 6.46 -8.27
N ILE A 68 1.24 5.75 -7.15
CA ILE A 68 0.78 6.19 -5.82
C ILE A 68 1.97 6.53 -4.92
N PRO A 69 1.82 7.49 -3.99
CA PRO A 69 2.88 7.82 -3.04
C PRO A 69 3.21 6.61 -2.15
N VAL A 70 4.51 6.38 -1.96
CA VAL A 70 5.04 5.40 -1.02
C VAL A 70 5.50 6.12 0.24
N LEU A 71 4.97 5.72 1.38
CA LEU A 71 5.30 6.24 2.70
C LEU A 71 6.26 5.28 3.40
N GLU A 72 7.33 5.82 3.97
CA GLU A 72 8.27 5.04 4.77
C GLU A 72 7.78 4.97 6.23
N ASP A 73 7.85 3.77 6.83
CA ASP A 73 7.49 3.52 8.25
C ASP A 73 8.36 4.30 9.28
N GLY A 74 9.38 5.04 8.81
CA GLY A 74 10.26 5.89 9.61
C GLY A 74 10.87 5.17 10.83
N ARG A 75 10.83 5.82 11.99
CA ARG A 75 11.40 5.32 13.27
C ARG A 75 10.74 4.05 13.82
N HIS A 76 9.59 3.66 13.26
CA HIS A 76 8.81 2.51 13.73
C HIS A 76 8.98 1.27 12.86
N ARG A 77 9.81 1.35 11.82
CA ARG A 77 10.13 0.24 10.91
C ARG A 77 10.35 -1.07 11.66
N GLY A 78 9.60 -2.10 11.29
CA GLY A 78 9.73 -3.44 11.87
C GLY A 78 8.96 -3.67 13.19
N LYS A 79 8.25 -2.67 13.72
CA LYS A 79 7.41 -2.79 14.92
C LYS A 79 5.98 -3.30 14.65
N GLY A 80 5.79 -4.04 13.56
CA GLY A 80 4.50 -4.61 13.16
C GLY A 80 3.61 -3.64 12.36
N PRO A 81 2.34 -3.99 12.10
CA PRO A 81 1.46 -3.25 11.19
C PRO A 81 1.22 -1.78 11.57
N LEU A 82 1.23 -1.46 12.86
CA LEU A 82 1.06 -0.09 13.36
C LEU A 82 2.23 0.84 13.01
N ALA A 83 3.35 0.32 12.51
CA ALA A 83 4.46 1.13 12.05
C ALA A 83 4.14 1.95 10.79
N GLY A 84 3.12 1.54 10.02
CA GLY A 84 2.71 2.20 8.77
C GLY A 84 1.44 3.05 8.88
N VAL A 85 1.01 3.38 10.12
CA VAL A 85 -0.15 4.23 10.42
C VAL A 85 0.31 5.52 11.08
#